data_AF-A0A6C1BPZ6-F1
#
_entry.id   AF-A0A6C1BPZ6-F1
#
_cell.length_a   1.000
_cell.length_b   1.000
_cell.length_c   1.000
_cell.angle_alpha   90.00
_cell.angle_beta   90.00
_cell.angle_gamma   90.00
#
_symmetry.space_group_name_H-M   'P 1'
#
loop_
_entity.id
_entity.type
_entity.pdbx_description
1 polymer ?
#
loop_
_entity_poly.entity_id
_entity_poly.type
_entity_poly.pdbx_seq_one_letter_code
_entity_poly.pdbx_strand_id
1 'polypeptide(L)'
;MEHTLRAFFEITLRYTDLKWAKTRDDLISRSIKALRAFKEGKDLEEIKGTRELSFEIEDSLPFLYSFVKEHPEEVERLIELLSMFIKSPAPCKIRLINFSEALLEDRRLSKAG
;
A
#
# COMPACT_ATOMS: atom_id res chain seq x y z
N MET A 1 -3.58 12.93 3.16
CA MET A 1 -3.18 12.63 1.75
C MET A 1 -1.71 12.29 1.62
N GLU A 2 -0.79 12.99 2.31
CA GLU A 2 0.63 12.62 2.30
C GLU A 2 0.86 11.20 2.81
N HIS A 3 0.19 10.82 3.92
CA HIS A 3 0.25 9.47 4.49
C HIS A 3 -0.31 8.43 3.51
N THR A 4 -1.49 8.67 2.93
CA THR A 4 -2.05 7.82 1.86
C THR A 4 -1.05 7.61 0.74
N LEU A 5 -0.45 8.69 0.23
CA LEU A 5 0.46 8.62 -0.92
C LEU A 5 1.74 7.87 -0.59
N ARG A 6 2.30 8.10 0.61
CA ARG A 6 3.46 7.36 1.12
C ARG A 6 3.14 5.87 1.26
N ALA A 7 2.00 5.52 1.87
CA ALA A 7 1.61 4.12 2.02
C ALA A 7 1.34 3.44 0.68
N PHE A 8 0.69 4.15 -0.25
CA PHE A 8 0.49 3.68 -1.63
C PHE A 8 1.84 3.37 -2.30
N PHE A 9 2.78 4.31 -2.23
CA PHE A 9 4.12 4.16 -2.80
C PHE A 9 4.87 2.99 -2.17
N GLU A 10 4.92 2.89 -0.84
CA GLU A 10 5.65 1.84 -0.14
C GLU A 10 5.07 0.44 -0.45
N ILE A 11 3.75 0.27 -0.49
CA ILE A 11 3.11 -1.01 -0.82
C ILE A 11 3.36 -1.39 -2.29
N THR A 12 3.15 -0.45 -3.21
CA THR A 12 3.30 -0.74 -4.65
C THR A 12 4.76 -1.01 -5.02
N LEU A 13 5.70 -0.23 -4.48
CA LEU A 13 7.13 -0.45 -4.68
C LEU A 13 7.58 -1.82 -4.14
N ARG A 14 7.10 -2.23 -2.96
CA ARG A 14 7.47 -3.52 -2.37
C ARG A 14 7.09 -4.72 -3.24
N TYR A 15 5.96 -4.62 -3.95
CA TYR A 15 5.40 -5.73 -4.73
C TYR A 15 5.56 -5.57 -6.24
N THR A 16 6.31 -4.57 -6.69
CA THR A 16 6.61 -4.34 -8.11
C THR A 16 8.11 -4.41 -8.36
N ASP A 17 8.51 -5.32 -9.25
CA ASP A 17 9.84 -5.33 -9.85
C ASP A 17 9.87 -4.30 -10.99
N LEU A 18 10.50 -3.15 -10.71
CA LEU A 18 10.62 -2.05 -11.67
C LEU A 18 11.51 -2.40 -12.87
N LYS A 19 12.48 -3.32 -12.72
CA LYS A 19 13.39 -3.72 -13.81
C LYS A 19 12.65 -4.51 -14.89
N TRP A 20 11.74 -5.38 -14.47
CA TRP A 20 10.99 -6.25 -15.38
C TRP A 20 9.53 -5.83 -15.57
N ALA A 21 9.12 -4.71 -14.99
CA ALA A 21 7.75 -4.22 -14.97
C ALA A 21 6.72 -5.28 -14.51
N LYS A 22 7.13 -6.15 -13.57
CA LYS A 22 6.30 -7.23 -13.04
C LYS A 22 5.75 -6.84 -11.68
N THR A 23 4.43 -6.94 -11.52
CA THR A 23 3.76 -6.62 -10.26
C THR A 23 3.07 -7.85 -9.71
N ARG A 24 3.25 -8.13 -8.42
CA ARG A 24 2.51 -9.14 -7.67
C ARG A 24 1.18 -8.57 -7.20
N ASP A 25 0.24 -8.42 -8.13
CA ASP A 25 -1.10 -7.87 -7.85
C ASP A 25 -1.86 -8.68 -6.80
N ASP A 26 -1.56 -9.99 -6.69
CA ASP A 26 -2.10 -10.87 -5.67
C ASP A 26 -1.70 -10.45 -4.25
N LEU A 27 -0.45 -10.02 -4.04
CA LEU A 27 0.04 -9.55 -2.74
C LEU A 27 -0.51 -8.15 -2.40
N ILE A 28 -0.68 -7.29 -3.40
CA ILE A 28 -1.35 -5.99 -3.22
C ILE A 28 -2.82 -6.19 -2.86
N SER A 29 -3.52 -7.11 -3.54
CA SER A 29 -4.90 -7.49 -3.22
C SER A 29 -5.02 -8.06 -1.81
N ARG A 30 -4.06 -8.87 -1.37
CA ARG A 30 -3.98 -9.36 0.01
C ARG A 30 -3.77 -8.22 1.01
N SER A 31 -2.91 -7.25 0.69
CA SER A 31 -2.71 -6.04 1.50
C SER A 31 -4.00 -5.22 1.64
N ILE A 32 -4.80 -5.08 0.57
CA ILE A 32 -6.13 -4.44 0.62
C ILE A 32 -7.06 -5.19 1.59
N LYS A 33 -7.08 -6.53 1.53
CA LYS A 33 -7.91 -7.33 2.44
C LYS A 33 -7.46 -7.17 3.90
N ALA A 34 -6.16 -7.14 4.16
CA ALA A 34 -5.61 -6.91 5.51
C ALA A 34 -6.00 -5.51 6.02
N LEU A 35 -5.87 -4.45 5.20
CA LEU A 35 -6.31 -3.10 5.55
C LEU A 35 -7.80 -3.03 5.94
N ARG A 36 -8.67 -3.71 5.18
CA ARG A 36 -10.11 -3.79 5.52
C ARG A 36 -10.34 -4.50 6.84
N ALA A 37 -9.68 -5.63 7.05
CA ALA A 37 -9.82 -6.42 8.26
C ALA A 37 -9.33 -5.67 9.51
N PHE A 38 -8.21 -4.93 9.40
CA PHE A 38 -7.74 -4.06 10.48
C PHE A 38 -8.71 -2.90 10.75
N LYS A 39 -9.30 -2.32 9.69
CA LYS A 39 -10.33 -1.27 9.82
C LYS A 39 -11.60 -1.79 10.52
N GLU A 40 -11.96 -3.05 10.28
CA GLU A 40 -13.06 -3.75 10.95
C GLU A 40 -12.74 -4.12 12.42
N GLY A 41 -11.53 -3.83 12.89
CA GLY A 41 -11.14 -3.99 14.30
C GLY A 41 -10.31 -5.22 14.61
N LYS A 42 -9.94 -6.05 13.61
CA LYS A 42 -9.06 -7.19 13.84
C LYS A 42 -7.65 -6.74 14.23
N ASP A 43 -6.96 -7.55 15.03
CA ASP A 43 -5.58 -7.30 15.43
C ASP A 43 -4.55 -8.03 14.54
N LEU A 44 -3.26 -7.76 14.80
CA LEU A 44 -2.16 -8.34 14.03
C LEU A 44 -2.09 -9.87 14.14
N GLU A 45 -2.37 -10.43 15.30
CA GLU A 45 -2.25 -11.87 15.55
C GLU A 45 -3.39 -12.65 14.91
N GLU A 46 -4.62 -12.09 14.93
CA GLU A 46 -5.76 -12.61 14.19
C GLU A 46 -5.49 -12.69 12.67
N ILE A 47 -4.87 -11.66 12.10
CA ILE A 47 -4.54 -11.65 10.67
C ILE A 47 -3.39 -12.61 10.37
N LYS A 48 -2.33 -12.64 11.18
CA LYS A 48 -1.23 -13.61 11.02
C LYS A 48 -1.73 -15.06 11.06
N GLY A 49 -2.67 -15.36 11.96
CA GLY A 49 -3.33 -16.67 12.06
C GLY A 49 -4.20 -17.02 10.84
N THR A 50 -4.60 -16.03 10.03
CA THR A 50 -5.42 -16.22 8.83
C THR A 50 -4.53 -16.25 7.58
N ARG A 51 -4.08 -17.44 7.17
CA ARG A 51 -3.17 -17.63 6.02
C ARG A 51 -3.61 -16.91 4.74
N GLU A 52 -4.90 -16.86 4.45
CA GLU A 52 -5.43 -16.17 3.27
C GLU A 52 -5.10 -14.66 3.25
N LEU A 53 -4.97 -14.06 4.43
CA LEU A 53 -4.71 -12.65 4.65
C LEU A 53 -3.24 -12.36 4.96
N SER A 54 -2.47 -13.32 5.48
CA SER A 54 -1.09 -13.09 5.92
C SER A 54 -0.01 -13.59 4.97
N PHE A 55 -0.27 -14.67 4.24
CA PHE A 55 0.76 -15.38 3.46
C PHE A 55 1.53 -14.42 2.53
N GLU A 56 2.86 -14.48 2.51
CA GLU A 56 3.76 -13.63 1.69
C GLU A 56 3.65 -12.10 1.95
N ILE A 57 2.86 -11.66 2.92
CA ILE A 57 2.76 -10.23 3.31
C ILE A 57 3.02 -10.01 4.81
N GLU A 58 3.51 -11.01 5.53
CA GLU A 58 3.68 -11.00 6.98
C GLU A 58 4.52 -9.80 7.45
N ASP A 59 5.60 -9.49 6.74
CA ASP A 59 6.49 -8.36 7.04
C ASP A 59 5.83 -6.99 6.81
N SER A 60 4.77 -6.94 5.99
CA SER A 60 4.01 -5.73 5.73
C SER A 60 2.87 -5.54 6.73
N LEU A 61 2.41 -6.59 7.42
CA LEU A 61 1.27 -6.51 8.34
C LEU A 61 1.46 -5.46 9.45
N PRO A 62 2.63 -5.34 10.14
CA PRO A 62 2.84 -4.31 11.15
C PRO A 62 2.69 -2.89 10.61
N PHE A 63 3.19 -2.64 9.40
CA PHE A 63 3.05 -1.37 8.71
C PHE A 63 1.58 -1.06 8.39
N LEU A 64 0.86 -2.03 7.80
CA LEU A 64 -0.56 -1.87 7.45
C LEU A 64 -1.42 -1.62 8.69
N TYR A 65 -1.16 -2.35 9.78
CA TYR A 65 -1.86 -2.18 11.04
C TYR A 65 -1.63 -0.78 11.64
N SER A 66 -0.37 -0.35 11.68
CA SER A 66 0.00 0.98 12.19
C SER A 66 -0.68 2.09 11.38
N PHE A 67 -0.68 1.97 10.05
CA PHE A 67 -1.38 2.92 9.17
C PHE A 67 -2.87 3.04 9.49
N VAL A 68 -3.57 1.93 9.70
CA VAL A 68 -5.01 1.96 10.06
C VAL A 68 -5.24 2.58 11.43
N LYS A 69 -4.33 2.39 12.40
CA LYS A 69 -4.44 2.98 13.74
C LYS A 69 -4.14 4.47 13.76
N GLU A 70 -3.15 4.90 13.00
CA GLU A 70 -2.68 6.29 12.98
C GLU A 70 -3.51 7.18 12.04
N HIS A 71 -4.02 6.61 10.94
CA HIS A 71 -4.73 7.35 9.89
C HIS A 71 -6.02 6.64 9.43
N PRO A 72 -6.96 6.32 10.35
CA PRO A 72 -8.17 5.55 10.02
C PRO A 72 -9.04 6.19 8.92
N GLU A 73 -9.06 7.51 8.83
CA GLU A 73 -9.78 8.30 7.83
C GLU A 73 -9.18 8.20 6.42
N GLU A 74 -7.90 7.85 6.29
CA GLU A 74 -7.19 7.75 5.01
C GLU A 74 -7.26 6.33 4.40
N VAL A 75 -7.72 5.33 5.16
CA VAL A 75 -7.70 3.91 4.77
C VAL A 75 -8.52 3.62 3.52
N GLU A 76 -9.73 4.16 3.40
CA GLU A 76 -10.57 3.91 2.21
C GLU A 76 -9.91 4.48 0.95
N ARG A 77 -9.29 5.66 1.07
CA ARG A 77 -8.60 6.29 -0.04
C ARG A 77 -7.38 5.50 -0.48
N LEU A 78 -6.62 4.95 0.47
CA LEU A 78 -5.51 4.05 0.17
C LEU A 78 -6.02 2.80 -0.56
N ILE A 79 -7.10 2.18 -0.07
CA ILE A 79 -7.72 1.01 -0.69
C ILE A 79 -8.17 1.30 -2.12
N GLU A 80 -8.80 2.45 -2.36
CA GLU A 80 -9.22 2.90 -3.70
C GLU A 80 -8.02 3.02 -4.65
N LEU A 81 -6.94 3.68 -4.21
CA LEU A 81 -5.72 3.84 -5.00
C LEU A 81 -5.07 2.50 -5.34
N LEU A 82 -4.92 1.61 -4.36
CA LEU A 82 -4.39 0.27 -4.60
C LEU A 82 -5.29 -0.56 -5.53
N SER A 83 -6.61 -0.41 -5.40
CA SER A 83 -7.59 -1.09 -6.26
C SER A 83 -7.54 -0.59 -7.71
N MET A 84 -7.31 0.71 -7.92
CA MET A 84 -7.08 1.28 -9.25
C MET A 84 -5.74 0.82 -9.82
N PHE A 85 -4.71 0.76 -8.98
CA PHE A 85 -3.38 0.32 -9.37
C PHE A 85 -3.39 -1.12 -9.90
N ILE A 86 -3.95 -2.10 -9.19
CA ILE A 86 -3.96 -3.51 -9.64
C ILE A 86 -4.68 -3.69 -10.98
N LYS A 87 -5.70 -2.86 -11.27
CA LYS A 87 -6.46 -2.87 -12.53
C LYS A 87 -5.75 -2.15 -13.68
N SER A 88 -4.68 -1.40 -13.39
CA SER A 88 -3.97 -0.61 -14.39
C SER A 88 -3.04 -1.48 -15.25
N PRO A 89 -2.87 -1.15 -16.54
CA PRO A 89 -1.85 -1.80 -17.37
C PRO A 89 -0.44 -1.62 -16.81
N ALA A 90 0.47 -2.56 -17.09
CA ALA A 90 1.84 -2.54 -16.55
C ALA A 90 2.58 -1.21 -16.81
N PRO A 91 2.55 -0.60 -18.01
CA PRO A 91 3.18 0.70 -18.23
C PRO A 91 2.61 1.82 -17.34
N CYS A 92 1.32 1.77 -17.04
CA CYS A 92 0.66 2.76 -16.17
C CYS A 92 1.06 2.57 -14.71
N LYS A 93 1.20 1.32 -14.23
CA LYS A 93 1.65 1.01 -12.87
C LYS A 93 3.01 1.64 -12.56
N ILE A 94 3.98 1.45 -13.45
CA ILE A 94 5.32 2.03 -13.27
C ILE A 94 5.27 3.56 -13.23
N ARG A 95 4.48 4.19 -14.11
CA ARG A 95 4.27 5.65 -14.07
C ARG A 95 3.64 6.11 -12.77
N LEU A 96 2.66 5.38 -12.23
CA LEU A 96 2.01 5.73 -10.97
C LEU A 96 2.97 5.64 -9.78
N ILE A 97 3.86 4.65 -9.76
CA ILE A 97 4.92 4.53 -8.73
C ILE A 97 5.85 5.75 -8.81
N ASN A 98 6.42 6.02 -9.99
CA ASN A 98 7.36 7.13 -10.18
C ASN A 98 6.71 8.50 -9.92
N PHE A 99 5.44 8.66 -10.28
CA PHE A 99 4.70 9.89 -10.01
C PHE A 99 4.47 10.08 -8.50
N SER A 100 4.19 9.01 -7.78
CA SER A 100 4.03 9.05 -6.32
C SER A 100 5.36 9.39 -5.64
N GLU A 101 6.47 8.84 -6.12
CA GLU A 101 7.82 9.18 -5.66
C GLU A 101 8.11 10.68 -5.83
N ALA A 102 7.95 11.21 -7.05
CA ALA A 102 8.21 12.62 -7.35
C ALA A 102 7.37 13.57 -6.50
N LEU A 103 6.08 13.26 -6.29
CA LEU A 103 5.20 14.05 -5.43
C LEU A 103 5.61 14.02 -3.95
N LEU A 104 6.17 12.91 -3.46
CA LEU A 104 6.66 12.81 -2.08
C LEU A 104 7.99 13.57 -1.92
N GLU A 105 8.88 13.53 -2.91
CA GLU A 105 10.14 14.27 -2.92
C GLU A 105 9.92 15.80 -2.96
N ASP A 106 9.06 16.28 -3.85
CA ASP A 106 8.73 17.70 -4.01
C ASP A 106 8.19 18.31 -2.71
N ARG A 107 7.32 17.56 -2.01
CA ARG A 107 6.80 17.97 -0.69
C ARG A 107 7.88 17.99 0.39
N ARG A 108 8.86 17.09 0.32
CA ARG A 108 9.99 17.08 1.26
C ARG A 108 10.84 18.33 1.08
N LEU A 109 11.11 18.71 -0.17
CA LEU A 109 11.88 19.92 -0.50
C LEU A 109 11.13 21.19 -0.07
N SER A 110 9.82 21.24 -0.29
CA SER A 110 8.97 22.38 0.09
C SER A 110 8.86 22.62 1.60
N LYS A 111 9.09 21.60 2.44
CA LYS A 111 9.11 21.72 3.91
C LYS A 111 10.48 22.11 4.49
N ALA A 112 11.53 22.06 3.67
CA ALA A 112 12.92 22.29 4.09
C ALA A 112 13.46 23.69 3.73
N GLY A 113 12.66 24.52 3.04
CA GLY A 113 12.94 25.93 2.74
C GLY A 113 12.02 26.85 3.51
#